data_AF-A0A7R8VYM3-F1
#
_entry.id   AF-A0A7R8VYM3-F1
#
_cell.length_a   1.000
_cell.length_b   1.000
_cell.length_c   1.000
_cell.angle_alpha   90.00
_cell.angle_beta   90.00
_cell.angle_gamma   90.00
#
_symmetry.space_group_name_H-M   'P 1'
#
loop_
_entity.id
_entity.type
_entity.pdbx_description
1 polymer ?
#
loop_
_entity_poly.entity_id
_entity_poly.type
_entity_poly.pdbx_seq_one_letter_code
_entity_poly.pdbx_strand_id
1 'polypeptide(L)'
;MAAYLHRTYSLMAGDGPDTRGPSLAAASLVDARSTQLTSPLQVFVKAKKKINDIFVEIEDYVRDAVMYIQSVQQDKNIITSNESVQVEAFVLKVKGIRDVLTRDHMKVAFFG
;
A
#
# COMPACT_ATOMS: atom_id res chain seq x y z
N MET A 1 -39.44 32.56 -18.61
CA MET A 1 -39.38 31.09 -18.81
C MET A 1 -38.29 30.54 -17.91
N ALA A 2 -38.65 29.97 -16.76
CA ALA A 2 -37.72 29.37 -15.81
C ALA A 2 -37.94 27.86 -15.81
N ALA A 3 -36.89 27.10 -16.12
CA ALA A 3 -36.94 25.64 -16.18
C ALA A 3 -37.01 25.05 -14.77
N TYR A 4 -38.05 24.25 -14.52
CA TYR A 4 -38.27 23.53 -13.28
C TYR A 4 -37.50 22.20 -13.33
N LEU A 5 -36.40 22.08 -12.59
CA LEU A 5 -35.71 20.81 -12.39
C LEU A 5 -36.23 20.16 -11.10
N HIS A 6 -37.00 19.08 -11.26
CA HIS A 6 -37.40 18.18 -10.18
C HIS A 6 -36.16 17.55 -9.54
N ARG A 7 -35.80 17.99 -8.33
CA ARG A 7 -34.90 17.26 -7.43
C ARG A 7 -35.75 16.53 -6.41
N THR A 8 -36.00 15.24 -6.65
CA THR A 8 -36.63 14.37 -5.65
C THR A 8 -35.64 14.13 -4.51
N TYR A 9 -35.70 14.98 -3.49
CA TYR A 9 -35.18 14.67 -2.17
C TYR A 9 -36.22 13.87 -1.41
N SER A 10 -35.93 12.61 -1.10
CA SER A 10 -36.69 11.88 -0.08
C SER A 10 -36.01 12.11 1.27
N LEU A 11 -36.60 13.04 2.03
CA LEU A 11 -36.35 13.25 3.47
C LEU A 11 -37.37 12.39 4.22
N MET A 12 -36.99 11.18 4.62
CA MET A 12 -37.62 10.53 5.77
C MET A 12 -36.65 10.61 6.94
N ALA A 13 -36.72 11.76 7.61
CA ALA A 13 -36.23 11.99 8.94
C ALA A 13 -37.14 11.22 9.91
N GLY A 14 -36.59 10.17 10.53
CA GLY A 14 -37.16 9.55 11.72
C GLY A 14 -36.18 9.79 12.87
N ASP A 15 -36.32 10.92 13.55
CA ASP A 15 -35.58 11.23 14.76
C ASP A 15 -36.55 11.45 15.93
N GLY A 16 -36.20 10.88 17.07
CA GLY A 16 -36.88 10.94 18.36
C GLY A 16 -35.89 10.53 19.46
N PRO A 17 -35.95 11.13 20.66
CA PRO A 17 -34.82 11.89 21.17
C PRO A 17 -33.86 11.16 22.13
N ASP A 18 -32.58 11.52 21.99
CA ASP A 18 -31.46 11.60 22.94
C ASP A 18 -31.41 10.73 24.21
N THR A 19 -30.37 9.90 24.31
CA THR A 19 -29.22 10.06 25.25
C THR A 19 -28.49 8.72 25.44
N ARG A 20 -27.27 8.59 24.92
CA ARG A 20 -26.20 7.76 25.50
C ARG A 20 -24.88 8.05 24.79
N GLY A 21 -23.92 8.58 25.54
CA GLY A 21 -22.59 9.02 25.09
C GLY A 21 -21.74 7.91 24.45
N PRO A 22 -20.53 8.26 23.97
CA PRO A 22 -19.72 7.36 23.17
C PRO A 22 -19.24 6.17 24.01
N SER A 23 -19.80 4.98 23.72
CA SER A 23 -19.28 3.71 24.21
C SER A 23 -17.97 3.39 23.50
N LEU A 24 -16.88 3.34 24.27
CA LEU A 24 -15.53 2.97 23.85
C LEU A 24 -15.44 1.56 23.21
N ALA A 25 -16.50 0.76 23.29
CA ALA A 25 -16.61 -0.55 22.66
C ALA A 25 -16.91 -0.49 21.14
N ALA A 26 -17.39 0.65 20.62
CA ALA A 26 -17.77 0.76 19.21
C ALA A 26 -16.57 0.83 18.26
N ALA A 27 -15.39 1.29 18.72
CA ALA A 27 -14.21 1.46 17.88
C ALA A 27 -13.74 0.16 17.22
N SER A 28 -13.94 -0.99 17.87
CA SER A 28 -13.54 -2.30 17.34
C SER A 28 -14.50 -2.86 16.28
N LEU A 29 -15.72 -2.35 16.17
CA LEU A 29 -16.73 -2.82 15.21
C LEU A 29 -16.75 -1.99 13.92
N VAL A 30 -16.16 -0.79 13.93
CA VAL A 30 -16.08 0.08 12.74
C VAL A 30 -15.15 -0.53 11.69
N ASP A 31 -14.08 -1.20 12.11
CA ASP A 31 -13.11 -1.81 11.19
C ASP A 31 -13.74 -2.98 10.39
N ALA A 32 -14.50 -3.85 11.06
CA ALA A 32 -15.18 -4.97 10.42
C ALA A 32 -16.32 -4.55 9.47
N ARG A 33 -17.10 -3.51 9.81
CA ARG A 33 -18.19 -3.03 8.93
C ARG A 33 -17.70 -2.28 7.69
N SER A 34 -16.52 -1.65 7.75
CA SER A 34 -15.93 -1.00 6.57
C SER A 34 -15.51 -2.03 5.49
N THR A 35 -15.12 -3.24 5.91
CA THR A 35 -14.74 -4.33 4.99
C THR A 35 -15.94 -4.95 4.26
N GLN A 36 -17.16 -4.84 4.81
CA GLN A 36 -18.37 -5.40 4.19
C GLN A 36 -18.87 -4.60 2.98
N LEU A 37 -18.43 -3.35 2.79
CA LEU A 37 -18.82 -2.49 1.66
C LEU A 37 -17.78 -2.47 0.53
N THR A 38 -16.65 -3.19 0.69
CA THR A 38 -15.56 -3.22 -0.29
C THR A 38 -15.46 -4.59 -0.96
N SER A 39 -15.33 -4.62 -2.29
CA SER A 39 -15.12 -5.87 -3.03
C SER A 39 -13.95 -6.66 -2.43
N PRO A 40 -14.06 -7.99 -2.21
CA PRO A 40 -12.97 -8.83 -1.71
C PRO A 40 -11.68 -8.71 -2.52
N LEU A 41 -11.78 -8.41 -3.82
CA LEU A 41 -10.61 -8.18 -4.69
C LEU A 41 -9.82 -6.94 -4.27
N GLN A 42 -10.43 -5.97 -3.56
CA GLN A 42 -9.72 -4.82 -3.03
C GLN A 42 -8.67 -5.19 -1.99
N VAL A 43 -8.78 -6.33 -1.31
CA VAL A 43 -7.75 -6.81 -0.39
C VAL A 43 -6.45 -7.06 -1.16
N PHE A 44 -6.52 -7.74 -2.31
CA PHE A 44 -5.38 -7.94 -3.20
C PHE A 44 -4.83 -6.61 -3.72
N VAL A 45 -5.70 -5.70 -4.16
CA VAL A 45 -5.26 -4.39 -4.68
C VAL A 45 -4.52 -3.57 -3.62
N LYS A 46 -5.05 -3.53 -2.38
CA LYS A 46 -4.43 -2.82 -1.25
C LYS A 46 -3.09 -3.45 -0.87
N ALA A 47 -3.03 -4.78 -0.80
CA ALA A 47 -1.79 -5.51 -0.53
C ALA A 47 -0.75 -5.29 -1.62
N LYS A 48 -1.15 -5.40 -2.91
CA LYS A 48 -0.29 -5.15 -4.07
C LYS A 48 0.27 -3.74 -4.05
N LYS A 49 -0.56 -2.72 -3.76
CA LYS A 49 -0.08 -1.33 -3.63
C LYS A 49 0.96 -1.22 -2.52
N LYS A 50 0.61 -1.68 -1.31
CA LYS A 50 1.48 -1.57 -0.13
C LYS A 50 2.85 -2.23 -0.35
N ILE A 51 2.89 -3.42 -0.94
CA ILE A 51 4.18 -4.11 -1.17
C ILE A 51 5.00 -3.43 -2.28
N ASN A 52 4.36 -2.88 -3.32
CA ASN A 52 5.09 -2.11 -4.33
C ASN A 52 5.69 -0.83 -3.73
N ASP A 53 4.92 -0.10 -2.92
CA ASP A 53 5.40 1.12 -2.24
C ASP A 53 6.63 0.81 -1.35
N ILE A 54 6.58 -0.27 -0.56
CA ILE A 54 7.72 -0.73 0.25
C ILE A 54 8.95 -1.03 -0.61
N PHE A 55 8.79 -1.68 -1.76
CA PHE A 55 9.92 -2.01 -2.63
C PHE A 55 10.50 -0.79 -3.38
N VAL A 56 9.73 0.28 -3.55
CA VAL A 56 10.27 1.57 -4.00
C VAL A 56 11.20 2.14 -2.92
N GLU A 57 10.73 2.20 -1.67
CA GLU A 57 11.54 2.70 -0.54
C GLU A 57 12.82 1.86 -0.32
N ILE A 58 12.72 0.53 -0.45
CA ILE A 58 13.89 -0.36 -0.35
C ILE A 58 14.88 -0.10 -1.48
N GLU A 59 14.43 0.17 -2.70
CA GLU A 59 15.34 0.46 -3.81
C GLU A 59 16.13 1.74 -3.56
N ASP A 60 15.46 2.79 -3.10
CA ASP A 60 16.10 4.07 -2.75
C ASP A 60 17.11 3.86 -1.61
N TYR A 61 16.71 3.14 -0.56
CA TYR A 61 17.60 2.83 0.57
C TYR A 61 18.84 2.03 0.15
N VAL A 62 18.70 1.03 -0.72
CA VAL A 62 19.85 0.24 -1.20
C VAL A 62 20.78 1.08 -2.07
N ARG A 63 20.25 2.01 -2.87
CA ARG A 63 21.07 2.96 -3.64
C ARG A 63 21.87 3.87 -2.72
N ASP A 64 21.24 4.42 -1.70
CA ASP A 64 21.90 5.27 -0.70
C ASP A 64 23.00 4.48 0.05
N ALA A 65 22.73 3.23 0.41
CA ALA A 65 23.70 2.34 1.05
C ALA A 65 24.91 2.07 0.15
N VAL A 66 24.71 1.83 -1.16
CA VAL A 66 25.81 1.67 -2.13
C VAL A 66 26.66 2.94 -2.19
N MET A 67 26.04 4.11 -2.29
CA MET A 67 26.76 5.40 -2.32
C MET A 67 27.57 5.61 -1.04
N TYR A 68 26.98 5.31 0.12
CA TYR A 68 27.67 5.41 1.40
C TYR A 68 28.88 4.47 1.47
N ILE A 69 28.71 3.20 1.12
CA ILE A 69 29.80 2.21 1.13
C ILE A 69 30.93 2.63 0.20
N GLN A 70 30.61 3.12 -1.00
CA GLN A 70 31.61 3.59 -1.96
C GLN A 70 32.42 4.78 -1.42
N SER A 71 31.78 5.72 -0.72
CA SER A 71 32.48 6.83 -0.06
C SER A 71 33.41 6.37 1.07
N VAL A 72 32.97 5.43 1.91
CA VAL A 72 33.76 4.92 3.03
C VAL A 72 34.93 4.04 2.56
N GLN A 73 34.75 3.31 1.46
CA GLN A 73 35.80 2.46 0.88
C GLN A 73 37.02 3.30 0.45
N GLN A 74 36.80 4.52 -0.05
CA GLN A 74 37.89 5.42 -0.47
C GLN A 74 38.72 5.95 0.70
N ASP A 75 38.09 6.16 1.86
CA ASP A 75 38.72 6.90 2.96
C ASP A 75 39.49 6.02 3.95
N LYS A 76 39.08 4.75 4.16
CA LYS A 76 39.54 4.01 5.34
C LYS A 76 39.86 2.53 5.16
N ASN A 77 39.72 1.96 3.95
CA ASN A 77 39.93 0.52 3.70
C ASN A 77 39.21 -0.42 4.70
N ILE A 78 38.16 0.08 5.37
CA ILE A 78 37.38 -0.62 6.41
C ILE A 78 36.52 -1.71 5.79
N ILE A 79 36.09 -1.50 4.54
CA ILE A 79 35.17 -2.37 3.81
C ILE A 79 35.96 -3.14 2.77
N THR A 80 35.76 -4.45 2.72
CA THR A 80 36.40 -5.30 1.72
C THR A 80 35.75 -5.09 0.36
N SER A 81 36.53 -5.14 -0.72
CA SER A 81 35.98 -5.01 -2.09
C SER A 81 34.86 -6.03 -2.39
N ASN A 82 34.89 -7.21 -1.76
CA ASN A 82 33.84 -8.23 -1.91
C ASN A 82 32.50 -7.77 -1.30
N GLU A 83 32.54 -7.14 -0.12
CA GLU A 83 31.33 -6.63 0.55
C GLU A 83 30.68 -5.50 -0.27
N SER A 84 31.49 -4.61 -0.84
CA SER A 84 31.03 -3.54 -1.73
C SER A 84 30.29 -4.11 -2.96
N VAL A 85 30.87 -5.12 -3.62
CA VAL A 85 30.25 -5.81 -4.76
C VAL A 85 28.95 -6.52 -4.38
N GLN A 86 28.88 -7.12 -3.18
CA GLN A 86 27.66 -7.77 -2.72
C GLN A 86 26.51 -6.77 -2.51
N VAL A 87 26.81 -5.59 -1.96
CA VAL A 87 25.79 -4.56 -1.74
C VAL A 87 25.32 -3.95 -3.07
N GLU A 88 26.23 -3.75 -4.02
CA GLU A 88 25.88 -3.34 -5.38
C GLU A 88 24.95 -4.36 -6.06
N ALA A 89 25.18 -5.66 -5.86
CA ALA A 89 24.32 -6.71 -6.40
C ALA A 89 22.88 -6.68 -5.84
N PHE A 90 22.64 -6.08 -4.66
CA PHE A 90 21.29 -5.92 -4.13
C PHE A 90 20.44 -4.97 -4.96
N VAL A 91 21.03 -3.94 -5.59
CA VAL A 91 20.31 -3.01 -6.48
C VAL A 91 19.60 -3.78 -7.60
N LEU A 92 20.31 -4.71 -8.24
CA LEU A 92 19.76 -5.52 -9.32
C LEU A 92 18.68 -6.49 -8.82
N LYS A 93 18.88 -7.10 -7.65
CA LYS A 93 17.90 -8.02 -7.05
C LYS A 93 16.60 -7.30 -6.68
N VAL A 94 16.68 -6.14 -6.04
CA VAL A 94 15.51 -5.33 -5.65
C VAL A 94 14.76 -4.87 -6.89
N LYS A 95 15.47 -4.38 -7.92
CA LYS A 95 14.87 -4.01 -9.21
C LYS A 95 14.11 -5.19 -9.83
N GLY A 96 14.73 -6.38 -9.86
CA GLY A 96 14.09 -7.57 -10.39
C GLY A 96 12.80 -7.95 -9.65
N ILE A 97 12.80 -7.82 -8.32
CA ILE A 97 11.59 -8.07 -7.51
C ILE A 97 10.49 -7.04 -7.84
N ARG A 98 10.83 -5.75 -7.94
CA ARG A 98 9.87 -4.69 -8.32
C ARG A 98 9.25 -4.97 -9.68
N ASP A 99 10.05 -5.39 -10.65
CA ASP A 99 9.55 -5.73 -11.99
C ASP A 99 8.57 -6.92 -11.94
N VAL A 100 8.75 -7.88 -11.04
CA VAL A 100 7.78 -8.97 -10.82
C VAL A 100 6.51 -8.45 -10.12
N LEU A 101 6.65 -7.68 -9.03
CA LEU A 101 5.53 -7.19 -8.23
C LEU A 101 4.58 -6.26 -9.00
N THR A 102 5.11 -5.45 -9.92
CA THR A 102 4.29 -4.54 -10.74
C THR A 102 3.32 -5.29 -11.67
N ARG A 103 3.73 -6.47 -12.16
CA ARG A 103 2.96 -7.30 -13.11
C ARG A 103 2.01 -8.30 -12.45
N ASP A 104 2.07 -8.44 -11.12
CA ASP A 104 1.30 -9.44 -10.39
C ASP A 104 -0.22 -9.23 -10.50
N HIS A 105 -0.97 -10.30 -10.74
CA HIS A 105 -2.42 -10.25 -10.90
C HIS A 105 -3.06 -11.59 -10.55
N MET A 106 -4.28 -11.53 -10.01
CA MET A 106 -5.08 -12.73 -9.75
C MET A 106 -5.51 -13.37 -11.07
N LYS A 107 -5.47 -14.70 -11.13
CA LYS A 107 -5.87 -15.50 -12.28
C LYS A 107 -6.87 -16.57 -11.85
N VAL A 108 -7.91 -16.77 -12.65
CA VAL A 108 -8.87 -17.88 -12.53
C VAL A 108 -8.90 -18.62 -13.87
N ALA A 109 -8.97 -19.95 -13.82
CA ALA A 109 -9.07 -20.80 -15.00
C ALA A 109 -10.29 -21.71 -14.86
N PHE A 110 -11.06 -21.81 -15.93
CA PHE A 110 -12.23 -22.69 -16.01
C PHE A 110 -11.91 -23.83 -16.97
N PHE A 111 -12.33 -25.04 -16.60
CA PHE A 111 -12.16 -26.25 -17.40
C PHE A 111 -13.55 -26.90 -17.58
N GLY A 112 -13.79 -27.47 -18.75
CA GLY A 112 -15.04 -28.12 -19.15
C GLY A 112 -14.86 -28.86 -20.46
#